data_AF-A0A7G8DPB6-F1
#
_entry.id   AF-A0A7G8DPB6-F1
#
_cell.length_a   1.000
_cell.length_b   1.000
_cell.length_c   1.000
_cell.angle_alpha   90.00
_cell.angle_beta   90.00
_cell.angle_gamma   90.00
#
_symmetry.space_group_name_H-M   'P 1'
#
loop_
_entity.id
_entity.type
_entity.pdbx_description
1 polymer ?
#
loop_
_entity_poly.entity_id
_entity_poly.type
_entity_poly.pdbx_seq_one_letter_code
_entity_poly.pdbx_strand_id
1 'polypeptide(L)'
;MVTACLVCSRELQVEGVCTKNDREERQRRDNAERQRKALMGQVPDSWLRLPLTDAHARELGQVLFFRGTYCLRGHLAPYRINGGCLACSGQKHSAHESLMP
;
A
#
# COMPACT_ATOMS: atom_id res chain seq x y z
N MET A 1 -26.96 -32.96 -11.48
CA MET A 1 -27.61 -31.64 -11.55
C MET A 1 -26.50 -30.60 -11.51
N VAL A 2 -26.10 -30.04 -12.66
CA VAL A 2 -25.00 -29.05 -12.73
C VAL A 2 -25.65 -27.68 -12.90
N THR A 3 -25.83 -26.98 -11.78
CA THR A 3 -26.50 -25.67 -11.70
C THR A 3 -25.47 -24.56 -11.72
N ALA A 4 -25.04 -24.16 -12.92
CA ALA A 4 -24.63 -22.81 -13.30
C ALA A 4 -24.01 -22.81 -14.71
N CYS A 5 -24.41 -21.88 -15.57
CA CYS A 5 -23.71 -21.60 -16.83
C CYS A 5 -22.29 -21.05 -16.51
N LEU A 6 -21.34 -21.22 -17.43
CA LEU A 6 -19.97 -20.70 -17.30
C LEU A 6 -19.92 -19.21 -16.94
N VAL A 7 -20.89 -18.42 -17.40
CA VAL A 7 -21.02 -16.99 -17.07
C VAL A 7 -21.35 -16.78 -15.59
N CYS A 8 -22.37 -17.47 -15.08
CA CYS A 8 -22.77 -17.38 -13.67
C CYS A 8 -21.67 -17.90 -12.73
N SER A 9 -20.95 -18.96 -13.13
CA SER A 9 -19.80 -19.44 -12.35
C SER A 9 -18.66 -18.41 -12.31
N ARG A 10 -18.49 -17.61 -13.36
CA ARG A 10 -17.46 -16.56 -13.44
C ARG A 10 -17.85 -15.34 -12.62
N GLU A 11 -19.12 -14.94 -12.64
CA GLU A 11 -19.65 -13.86 -11.82
C GLU A 11 -19.51 -14.17 -10.32
N LEU A 12 -19.91 -15.37 -9.88
CA LEU A 12 -19.74 -15.83 -8.50
C LEU A 12 -18.26 -15.91 -8.08
N GLN A 13 -17.36 -16.29 -9.00
CA GLN A 13 -15.92 -16.25 -8.74
C GLN A 13 -15.41 -14.82 -8.58
N VAL A 14 -15.87 -13.88 -9.42
CA VAL A 14 -15.50 -12.46 -9.34
C VAL A 14 -15.99 -11.82 -8.04
N GLU A 15 -17.24 -12.09 -7.64
CA GLU A 15 -17.80 -11.65 -6.35
C GLU A 15 -17.03 -12.26 -5.17
N GLY A 16 -16.67 -13.54 -5.25
CA GLY A 16 -15.85 -14.23 -4.25
C GLY A 16 -14.43 -13.66 -4.13
N VAL A 17 -13.82 -13.19 -5.22
CA VAL A 17 -12.51 -12.50 -5.20
C VAL A 17 -12.65 -11.08 -4.64
N CYS A 18 -13.70 -10.35 -5.01
CA CYS A 18 -13.93 -8.98 -4.54
C CYS A 18 -14.14 -8.95 -3.01
N THR A 19 -15.02 -9.82 -2.49
CA THR A 19 -15.28 -9.94 -1.04
C THR A 19 -14.05 -10.33 -0.22
N LYS A 20 -13.19 -11.21 -0.76
CA LYS A 20 -11.90 -11.54 -0.14
C LYS A 20 -10.95 -10.35 -0.13
N ASN A 21 -10.83 -9.64 -1.25
CA ASN A 21 -9.96 -8.47 -1.37
C ASN A 21 -10.40 -7.33 -0.43
N ASP A 22 -11.71 -7.13 -0.27
CA ASP A 22 -12.26 -6.13 0.64
C ASP A 22 -11.97 -6.45 2.12
N ARG A 23 -12.08 -7.73 2.51
CA ARG A 23 -11.73 -8.18 3.86
C ARG A 23 -10.23 -8.04 4.14
N GLU A 24 -9.39 -8.39 3.18
CA GLU A 24 -7.95 -8.20 3.29
C GLU A 24 -7.56 -6.72 3.38
N GLU A 25 -8.22 -5.87 2.59
CA GLU A 25 -7.99 -4.43 2.60
C GLU A 25 -8.41 -3.80 3.93
N ARG A 26 -9.54 -4.21 4.51
CA ARG A 26 -9.91 -3.81 5.87
C ARG A 26 -8.82 -4.17 6.88
N GLN A 27 -8.30 -5.40 6.82
CA GLN A 27 -7.24 -5.83 7.73
C GLN A 27 -5.94 -5.02 7.56
N ARG A 28 -5.61 -4.63 6.32
CA ARG A 28 -4.47 -3.74 6.03
C ARG A 28 -4.67 -2.35 6.60
N ARG A 29 -5.88 -1.78 6.51
CA ARG A 29 -6.22 -0.47 7.11
C ARG A 29 -6.09 -0.52 8.63
N ASP A 30 -6.67 -1.52 9.28
CA ASP A 30 -6.57 -1.70 10.74
C ASP A 30 -5.11 -1.80 11.21
N ASN A 31 -4.29 -2.53 10.45
CA ASN A 31 -2.87 -2.67 10.78
C ASN A 31 -2.10 -1.35 10.62
N ALA A 32 -2.37 -0.61 9.54
CA ALA A 32 -1.78 0.70 9.29
C ALA A 32 -2.19 1.72 10.37
N GLU A 33 -3.44 1.68 10.85
CA GLU A 33 -3.89 2.54 11.96
C GLU A 33 -3.13 2.25 13.26
N ARG A 34 -2.99 0.97 13.62
CA ARG A 34 -2.22 0.57 14.82
C ARG A 34 -0.76 1.05 14.73
N GLN A 35 -0.14 0.87 13.57
CA GLN A 35 1.23 1.31 13.33
C GLN A 35 1.37 2.83 13.37
N ARG A 36 0.42 3.58 12.81
CA ARG A 36 0.41 5.04 12.89
C ARG A 36 0.25 5.56 14.32
N LYS A 37 -0.61 4.93 15.13
CA LYS A 37 -0.74 5.27 16.55
C LYS A 37 0.59 5.13 17.29
N ALA A 38 1.37 4.10 17.00
CA ALA A 38 2.71 3.92 17.58
C ALA A 38 3.74 4.97 17.11
N LEU A 39 3.49 5.62 15.98
CA LEU A 39 4.37 6.63 15.37
C LEU A 39 3.93 8.07 15.64
N MET A 40 2.79 8.28 16.31
CA MET A 40 2.36 9.61 16.73
C MET A 40 3.43 10.28 17.60
N GLY A 41 3.80 11.52 17.25
CA GLY A 41 4.89 12.26 17.89
C GLY A 41 6.30 11.91 17.40
N GLN A 42 6.47 10.83 16.63
CA GLN A 42 7.77 10.45 16.03
C GLN A 42 7.87 10.88 14.56
N VAL A 43 6.74 10.93 13.85
CA VAL A 43 6.68 11.34 12.44
C VAL A 43 5.90 12.65 12.29
N PRO A 44 6.13 13.42 11.22
CA PRO A 44 5.35 14.63 10.95
C PRO A 44 3.84 14.34 10.86
N ASP A 45 3.02 15.22 11.43
CA ASP A 45 1.55 15.12 11.34
C ASP A 45 1.03 15.18 9.90
N SER A 46 1.78 15.80 8.98
CA SER A 46 1.48 15.74 7.55
C SER A 46 1.44 14.31 7.02
N TRP A 47 2.28 13.41 7.55
CA TRP A 47 2.27 12.00 7.16
C TRP A 47 1.11 11.24 7.79
N LEU A 48 0.64 11.65 8.98
CA LEU A 48 -0.50 11.06 9.68
C LEU A 48 -1.87 11.45 9.08
N ARG A 49 -1.91 12.50 8.26
CA ARG A 49 -3.09 12.90 7.48
C ARG A 49 -3.23 12.20 6.14
N LEU A 50 -2.19 11.48 5.69
CA LEU A 50 -2.23 10.73 4.43
C LEU A 50 -3.18 9.51 4.53
N PRO A 51 -3.63 8.98 3.39
CA PRO A 51 -4.34 7.71 3.31
C PRO A 51 -3.50 6.57 3.90
N LEU A 52 -4.19 5.55 4.40
CA LEU A 52 -3.56 4.40 5.04
C LEU A 52 -2.92 3.43 4.03
N THR A 53 -3.57 3.22 2.90
CA THR A 53 -3.18 2.27 1.87
C THR A 53 -3.26 2.91 0.49
N ASP A 54 -2.73 2.23 -0.52
CA ASP A 54 -2.85 2.65 -1.91
C ASP A 54 -4.31 2.64 -2.39
N ALA A 55 -5.11 1.64 -1.98
CA ALA A 55 -6.54 1.61 -2.28
C ALA A 55 -7.27 2.80 -1.64
N HIS A 56 -7.00 3.08 -0.37
CA HIS A 56 -7.57 4.25 0.31
C HIS A 56 -7.12 5.57 -0.34
N ALA A 57 -5.88 5.66 -0.82
CA ALA A 57 -5.42 6.83 -1.57
C ALA A 57 -6.16 7.00 -2.90
N ARG A 58 -6.40 5.91 -3.63
CA ARG A 58 -7.19 5.93 -4.87
C ARG A 58 -8.63 6.38 -4.62
N GLU A 59 -9.27 5.88 -3.56
CA GLU A 59 -10.62 6.29 -3.14
C GLU A 59 -10.70 7.80 -2.86
N LEU A 60 -9.66 8.37 -2.25
CA LEU A 60 -9.58 9.79 -1.91
C LEU A 60 -9.01 10.66 -3.04
N GLY A 61 -8.67 10.08 -4.20
CA GLY A 61 -8.03 10.80 -5.31
C GLY A 61 -6.63 11.32 -4.99
N GLN A 62 -5.96 10.78 -3.97
CA GLN A 62 -4.60 11.14 -3.59
C GLN A 62 -3.59 10.20 -4.24
N VAL A 63 -2.35 10.69 -4.45
CA VAL A 63 -1.26 9.89 -5.05
C VAL A 63 -0.25 9.37 -4.03
N LEU A 64 -0.38 9.79 -2.77
CA LEU A 64 0.49 9.42 -1.66
C LEU A 64 -0.31 8.72 -0.56
N PHE A 65 0.34 7.81 0.15
CA PHE A 65 -0.20 7.15 1.33
C PHE A 65 0.90 6.88 2.36
N PHE A 66 0.52 6.67 3.61
CA PHE A 66 1.45 6.34 4.69
C PHE A 66 0.91 5.21 5.55
N ARG A 67 1.50 4.02 5.39
CA ARG A 67 1.15 2.81 6.16
C ARG A 67 1.72 2.80 7.57
N GLY A 68 2.76 3.58 7.85
CA GLY A 68 3.51 3.46 9.11
C GLY A 68 4.46 2.26 9.18
N THR A 69 4.79 1.65 8.03
CA THR A 69 5.80 0.58 7.94
C THR A 69 7.06 1.03 7.23
N TYR A 70 8.18 0.44 7.65
CA TYR A 70 9.44 0.53 6.92
C TYR A 70 9.31 -0.15 5.56
N CYS A 71 9.93 0.46 4.53
CA CYS A 71 10.07 -0.19 3.24
C CYS A 71 11.12 -1.31 3.31
N LEU A 72 11.27 -2.09 2.23
CA LEU A 72 12.26 -3.17 2.14
C LEU A 72 13.72 -2.71 2.38
N ARG A 73 14.00 -1.41 2.27
CA ARG A 73 15.31 -0.81 2.52
C ARG A 73 15.43 -0.12 3.87
N GLY A 74 14.45 -0.29 4.76
CA GLY A 74 14.48 0.28 6.11
C GLY A 74 14.10 1.76 6.21
N HIS A 75 13.53 2.38 5.18
CA HIS A 75 13.04 3.77 5.28
C HIS A 75 11.63 3.84 5.84
N LEU A 76 11.42 4.72 6.82
CA LEU A 76 10.11 5.17 7.26
C LEU A 76 9.72 6.44 6.49
N ALA A 77 8.89 6.31 5.46
CA ALA A 77 8.48 7.43 4.62
C ALA A 77 7.10 7.18 3.99
N PRO A 78 6.40 8.23 3.50
CA PRO A 78 5.24 8.07 2.65
C PRO A 78 5.57 7.33 1.35
N TYR A 79 4.57 6.70 0.76
CA TYR A 79 4.66 5.91 -0.47
C TYR A 79 3.82 6.55 -1.57
N ARG A 80 4.21 6.33 -2.83
CA ARG A 80 3.40 6.68 -4.01
C ARG A 80 2.55 5.50 -4.44
N ILE A 81 1.36 5.78 -4.96
CA ILE A 81 0.59 4.75 -5.67
C ILE A 81 1.43 4.25 -6.86
N ASN A 82 1.55 2.93 -7.01
CA ASN A 82 2.35 2.26 -8.04
C ASN A 82 3.85 2.61 -8.00
N GLY A 83 4.36 3.13 -6.88
CA GLY A 83 5.75 3.51 -6.71
C GLY A 83 6.35 3.02 -5.40
N GLY A 84 7.63 3.32 -5.22
CA GLY A 84 8.34 3.06 -3.97
C GLY A 84 8.07 4.11 -2.90
N CYS A 85 8.78 3.97 -1.78
CA CYS A 85 8.78 4.98 -0.73
C CYS A 85 9.40 6.29 -1.24
N LEU A 86 8.98 7.45 -0.73
CA LEU A 86 9.51 8.74 -1.15
C LEU A 86 11.01 8.87 -0.86
N ALA A 87 11.48 8.34 0.27
CA ALA A 87 12.91 8.29 0.58
C ALA A 87 13.72 7.44 -0.41
N CYS A 88 13.12 6.35 -0.91
CA CYS A 88 13.72 5.47 -1.91
C CYS A 88 13.77 6.15 -3.27
N SER A 89 12.74 6.93 -3.60
CA SER A 89 12.62 7.67 -4.85
C SER A 89 13.52 8.91 -4.88
N GLY A 90 13.76 9.52 -3.71
CA GLY A 90 14.70 10.63 -3.53
C GLY A 90 16.16 10.20 -3.46
N GLN A 91 16.41 8.92 -3.14
CA GLN A 91 17.71 8.32 -3.37
C GLN A 91 17.93 8.18 -4.87
N LYS A 92 18.61 9.17 -5.46
CA LYS A 92 19.39 8.89 -6.66
C LYS A 92 20.30 7.73 -6.28
N HIS A 93 20.01 6.54 -6.82
CA HIS A 93 21.06 5.57 -6.99
C HIS A 93 22.02 6.24 -7.97
N SER A 94 23.00 6.98 -7.47
CA SER A 94 24.22 7.19 -8.24
C SER A 94 24.70 5.78 -8.51
N ALA A 95 24.49 5.31 -9.74
CA ALA A 95 25.13 4.10 -10.20
C ALA A 95 26.60 4.25 -9.83
N HIS A 96 27.04 3.35 -8.96
CA HIS A 96 28.41 3.26 -8.51
C HIS A 96 29.30 3.12 -9.74
N GLU A 97 29.93 4.24 -10.09
CA GLU A 97 31.07 4.31 -10.97
C GLU A 97 32.16 3.38 -10.42
N SER A 98 32.63 2.48 -11.28
CA SER A 98 33.95 1.84 -11.22
C SER A 98 34.27 0.92 -10.05
N LEU A 99 34.16 -0.39 -10.29
CA LEU A 99 35.11 -1.36 -9.75
C LEU A 99 35.50 -2.32 -10.89
N MET A 100 36.52 -1.90 -11.65
CA MET A 100 37.48 -2.81 -12.27
C MET A 100 38.53 -3.16 -11.21
N PRO A 101 38.93 -4.43 -11.16
CA PRO A 101 40.32 -4.76 -11.46
C PRO A 101 40.45 -5.81 -12.57
#